data_AF-X1U4A3-F1
#
_entry.id   AF-X1U4A3-F1
#
_cell.length_a   1.000
_cell.length_b   1.000
_cell.length_c   1.000
_cell.angle_alpha   90.00
_cell.angle_beta   90.00
_cell.angle_gamma   90.00
#
_symmetry.space_group_name_H-M   'P 1'
#
loop_
_entity.id
_entity.type
_entity.pdbx_description
1 polymer ?
#
loop_
_entity_poly.entity_id
_entity_poly.type
_entity_poly.pdbx_seq_one_letter_code
_entity_poly.pdbx_strand_id
1 'polypeptide(L)'
;MFFKNIYLRQFLFTIALLILFIFTGFVALSYSQEISPEIYKQFKHRHIGPIGNRTIAVVGVPGDPNVYYIGAASGGIWKSIDGGINW
;
A
#
# COMPACT_ATOMS: atom_id res chain seq x y z
N MET A 1 -20.23 -32.83 -50.77
CA MET A 1 -20.75 -31.73 -49.93
C MET A 1 -20.76 -32.08 -48.43
N PHE A 2 -21.15 -33.29 -48.03
CA PHE A 2 -21.21 -33.74 -46.62
C PHE A 2 -19.89 -33.69 -45.83
N PHE A 3 -18.77 -34.14 -46.39
CA PHE A 3 -17.49 -34.18 -45.67
C PHE A 3 -16.96 -32.80 -45.26
N LYS A 4 -17.19 -31.77 -46.07
CA LYS A 4 -16.76 -30.38 -45.80
C LYS A 4 -17.43 -29.81 -44.54
N ASN A 5 -18.68 -30.21 -44.25
CA ASN A 5 -19.41 -29.82 -43.04
C ASN A 5 -18.87 -30.53 -41.77
N ILE A 6 -18.33 -31.74 -41.91
CA ILE A 6 -17.72 -32.47 -40.78
C ILE A 6 -16.39 -31.84 -40.38
N TYR A 7 -15.53 -31.51 -41.35
CA TYR A 7 -14.27 -30.83 -41.08
C TYR A 7 -14.47 -29.41 -40.55
N LEU A 8 -15.47 -28.68 -41.05
CA LEU A 8 -15.82 -27.35 -40.53
C LEU A 8 -16.33 -27.42 -39.08
N ARG A 9 -17.17 -28.40 -38.74
CA ARG A 9 -17.64 -28.60 -37.35
C ARG A 9 -16.50 -28.97 -36.41
N GLN A 10 -15.60 -29.86 -36.82
CA GLN A 10 -14.41 -30.21 -36.04
C GLN A 10 -13.49 -29.00 -35.85
N PHE A 11 -13.26 -28.22 -36.90
CA PHE A 11 -12.43 -27.00 -36.84
C PHE A 11 -13.00 -25.95 -35.87
N LEU A 12 -14.30 -25.68 -35.95
CA LEU A 12 -14.98 -24.73 -35.05
C LEU A 12 -14.97 -25.23 -33.60
N PHE A 13 -15.13 -26.54 -33.38
CA PHE A 13 -15.06 -27.14 -32.06
C PHE A 13 -13.66 -27.00 -31.44
N THR A 14 -12.60 -27.25 -32.21
CA THR A 14 -11.21 -27.06 -31.75
C THR A 14 -10.93 -25.60 -31.41
N ILE A 15 -11.41 -24.64 -32.21
CA ILE A 15 -11.28 -23.21 -31.89
C ILE A 15 -12.01 -22.86 -30.59
N ALA A 16 -13.23 -23.37 -30.40
CA ALA A 16 -13.98 -23.12 -29.16
C ALA A 16 -13.23 -23.66 -27.93
N LEU A 17 -12.60 -24.83 -28.02
CA LEU A 17 -11.76 -25.37 -26.94
C LEU A 17 -10.52 -24.52 -26.67
N LEU A 18 -9.85 -24.02 -27.72
CA LEU A 18 -8.69 -23.13 -27.56
C LEU A 18 -9.08 -21.79 -26.91
N ILE A 19 -10.20 -21.20 -27.33
CA ILE A 19 -10.73 -19.98 -26.72
C ILE A 19 -11.07 -20.23 -25.25
N LEU A 20 -11.72 -21.34 -24.93
CA LEU A 20 -12.04 -21.70 -23.54
C LEU A 20 -10.77 -21.86 -22.70
N PHE A 21 -9.75 -22.54 -23.23
CA PHE A 21 -8.48 -22.72 -22.55
C PHE A 21 -7.80 -21.37 -22.27
N ILE A 22 -7.72 -20.49 -23.28
CA ILE A 22 -7.15 -19.14 -23.14
C ILE A 22 -7.95 -18.33 -22.12
N PHE A 23 -9.28 -18.35 -22.20
CA PHE A 23 -10.17 -17.63 -21.29
C PHE A 23 -9.97 -18.07 -19.84
N THR A 24 -9.85 -19.38 -19.57
CA THR A 24 -9.58 -19.89 -18.22
C THR A 24 -8.20 -19.48 -17.70
N GLY A 25 -7.18 -19.41 -18.56
CA GLY A 25 -5.86 -18.91 -18.20
C GLY A 25 -5.86 -17.42 -17.83
N PHE A 26 -6.61 -16.59 -18.57
CA PHE A 26 -6.77 -15.17 -18.26
C PHE A 26 -7.49 -14.90 -16.93
N VAL A 27 -8.51 -15.70 -16.59
CA VAL A 27 -9.20 -15.59 -15.31
C VAL A 27 -8.26 -15.91 -14.14
N ALA A 28 -7.40 -16.92 -14.28
CA ALA A 28 -6.42 -17.27 -13.23
C ALA A 28 -5.41 -16.14 -12.98
N LEU A 29 -5.00 -15.42 -14.02
CA LEU A 29 -4.09 -14.26 -13.91
C LEU A 29 -4.77 -13.00 -13.35
N SER A 30 -6.11 -12.98 -13.27
CA SER A 30 -6.87 -11.81 -12.79
C SER A 30 -7.06 -11.79 -11.27
N TYR A 31 -6.58 -12.80 -10.55
CA TYR A 31 -6.60 -12.82 -9.09
C TYR A 31 -5.53 -11.86 -8.54
N SER A 32 -5.97 -10.79 -7.88
CA SER A 32 -5.08 -9.93 -7.10
C SER A 32 -4.62 -10.64 -5.82
N GLN A 33 -3.41 -10.32 -5.38
CA GLN A 33 -3.00 -10.64 -4.01
C GLN A 33 -3.86 -9.88 -3.00
N GLU A 34 -4.25 -10.56 -1.92
CA GLU A 34 -4.86 -9.95 -0.75
C GLU A 34 -3.78 -9.73 0.33
N ILE A 35 -3.74 -8.55 0.92
CA ILE A 35 -2.84 -8.28 2.04
C ILE A 35 -3.52 -8.80 3.30
N SER A 36 -2.93 -9.84 3.91
CA SER A 36 -3.45 -10.44 5.14
C SER A 36 -3.53 -9.39 6.27
N PRO A 37 -4.64 -9.32 7.02
CA PRO A 37 -4.79 -8.40 8.14
C PRO A 37 -3.72 -8.54 9.23
N GLU A 38 -3.08 -9.70 9.33
CA GLU A 38 -1.99 -10.00 10.27
C GLU A 38 -0.78 -9.09 10.03
N ILE A 39 -0.52 -8.69 8.78
CA ILE A 39 0.53 -7.73 8.43
C ILE A 39 0.25 -6.38 9.11
N TYR A 40 -1.01 -5.95 9.13
CA TYR A 40 -1.38 -4.68 9.78
C TYR A 40 -1.24 -4.77 11.31
N LYS A 41 -1.49 -5.94 11.90
CA LYS A 41 -1.33 -6.17 13.36
C LYS A 41 0.12 -6.07 13.83
N GLN A 42 1.10 -6.21 12.93
CA GLN A 42 2.52 -6.06 13.26
C GLN A 42 2.94 -4.59 13.41
N PHE A 43 2.19 -3.64 12.82
CA PHE A 43 2.47 -2.23 13.02
C PHE A 43 2.07 -1.79 14.42
N LYS A 44 3.03 -1.25 15.17
CA LYS A 44 2.77 -0.62 16.46
C LYS A 44 2.54 0.87 16.24
N HIS A 45 1.32 1.34 16.46
CA HIS A 45 1.06 2.77 16.55
C HIS A 45 1.85 3.34 17.74
N ARG A 46 2.55 4.45 17.53
CA ARG A 46 3.21 5.19 18.60
C ARG A 46 2.81 6.65 18.54
N HIS A 47 2.66 7.27 19.69
CA HIS A 47 2.51 8.72 19.79
C HIS A 47 3.80 9.40 19.33
N ILE A 48 3.68 10.46 18.53
CA ILE A 48 4.82 11.29 18.08
C ILE A 48 4.54 12.70 18.56
N GLY A 49 5.48 13.28 19.31
CA GLY A 49 5.32 14.62 19.87
C GLY A 49 5.02 14.62 21.37
N PRO A 50 5.11 15.80 22.00
CA PRO A 50 4.69 15.96 23.39
C PRO A 50 3.16 15.79 23.48
N ILE A 51 2.67 15.19 24.57
CA ILE A 51 1.23 15.24 24.90
C ILE A 51 0.90 16.71 25.17
N GLY A 52 0.21 17.39 24.26
CA GLY A 52 0.21 18.84 24.33
C GLY A 52 -0.73 19.59 23.38
N ASN A 53 -0.81 20.89 23.69
CA ASN A 53 -1.67 21.93 23.10
C ASN A 53 -1.17 22.38 21.70
N ARG A 54 -1.77 23.42 21.14
CA ARG A 54 -1.40 24.04 19.86
C ARG A 54 0.07 24.48 19.83
N THR A 55 0.79 24.04 18.80
CA THR A 55 2.13 24.56 18.45
C THR A 55 2.01 25.90 17.73
N ILE A 56 2.87 26.87 18.06
CA ILE A 56 2.93 28.18 17.39
C ILE A 56 4.17 28.36 16.51
N ALA A 57 5.25 27.64 16.81
CA ALA A 57 6.51 27.74 16.09
C ALA A 57 7.29 26.43 16.20
N VAL A 58 8.01 26.10 15.13
CA VAL A 58 8.96 24.98 15.06
C VAL A 58 10.22 25.48 14.35
N VAL A 59 11.38 25.13 14.88
CA VAL A 59 12.68 25.37 14.22
C VAL A 59 13.56 24.13 14.33
N GLY A 60 14.09 23.68 13.20
CA GLY A 60 15.10 22.61 13.13
C GLY A 60 16.52 23.16 13.15
N VAL A 61 17.49 22.31 13.50
CA VAL A 61 18.91 22.66 13.45
C VAL A 61 19.50 22.24 12.10
N PRO A 62 20.05 23.16 11.28
CA PRO A 62 20.70 22.79 10.03
C PRO A 62 21.84 21.80 10.26
N GLY A 63 21.85 20.70 9.50
CA GLY A 63 22.86 19.64 9.61
C GLY A 63 22.59 18.60 10.69
N ASP A 64 21.59 18.79 11.56
CA ASP A 64 21.16 17.78 12.53
C ASP A 64 19.65 17.54 12.44
N PRO A 65 19.21 16.48 11.71
CA PRO A 65 17.80 16.20 11.49
C PRO A 65 17.06 15.75 12.76
N ASN A 66 17.77 15.41 13.84
CA ASN A 66 17.14 14.90 15.06
C ASN A 66 16.81 16.01 16.06
N VAL A 67 17.48 17.16 15.93
CA VAL A 67 17.33 18.28 16.88
C VAL A 67 16.38 19.34 16.33
N TYR A 68 15.33 19.60 17.10
CA TYR A 68 14.41 20.70 16.83
C TYR A 68 13.76 21.22 18.11
N TYR A 69 13.32 22.47 18.03
CA TYR A 69 12.67 23.19 19.12
C TYR A 69 11.24 23.53 18.75
N ILE A 70 10.33 23.38 19.71
CA ILE A 70 8.91 23.67 19.57
C ILE A 70 8.48 24.71 20.60
N GLY A 71 7.78 25.75 20.15
CA GLY A 71 7.08 26.70 21.01
C GLY A 71 5.59 26.39 21.10
N ALA A 72 5.03 26.29 22.31
CA ALA A 72 3.60 26.05 22.51
C ALA A 72 2.80 27.36 22.68
N ALA A 73 1.53 27.33 22.28
CA ALA A 73 0.62 28.47 22.33
C ALA A 73 0.36 29.01 23.74
N SER A 74 0.42 28.13 24.75
CA SER A 74 0.26 28.49 26.16
C SER A 74 1.57 28.88 26.85
N GLY A 75 2.67 29.01 26.09
CA GLY A 75 4.01 29.26 26.61
C GLY A 75 4.83 27.98 26.80
N GLY A 76 6.15 28.14 26.95
CA GLY A 76 7.14 27.06 27.05
C GLY A 76 7.89 26.76 25.75
N ILE A 77 9.06 26.15 25.88
CA ILE A 77 9.89 25.66 24.76
C ILE A 77 10.30 24.23 25.07
N TRP A 78 10.11 23.34 24.10
CA TRP A 78 10.52 21.94 24.17
C TRP A 78 11.60 21.67 23.13
N LYS A 79 12.51 20.77 23.47
CA LYS A 79 13.62 20.34 22.61
C LYS A 79 13.51 18.84 22.38
N SER A 80 13.48 18.44 21.12
CA SER A 80 13.79 17.06 20.72
C SER A 80 15.27 16.94 20.40
N ILE A 81 15.83 15.76 20.67
CA ILE A 81 17.18 15.36 20.21
C ILE A 81 17.17 14.05 19.40
N ASP A 82 16.00 13.49 19.14
CA ASP A 82 15.85 12.16 18.55
C ASP A 82 14.76 12.08 17.49
N GLY A 83 14.42 13.20 16.85
CA GLY A 83 13.33 13.22 15.89
C GLY A 83 11.94 13.31 16.53
N GLY A 84 11.83 13.51 17.85
CA GLY A 84 10.58 13.57 18.62
C GLY A 84 10.03 12.20 18.92
N ILE A 85 10.93 11.23 19.06
CA ILE A 85 10.63 9.89 19.52
C ILE A 85 10.39 9.93 21.03
N ASN A 86 11.22 10.67 21.77
CA ASN A 86 11.07 10.90 23.20
C ASN A 86 10.95 12.41 23.49
N TRP A 87 10.19 12.73 24.54
CA TRP A 87 9.88 14.10 24.99
C TRP A 87 9.99 14.21 26.49
#